data_AF-A0A2H6KEC8-F1
#
_entry.id   AF-A0A2H6KEC8-F1
#
_cell.length_a   1.000
_cell.length_b   1.000
_cell.length_c   1.000
_cell.angle_alpha   90.00
_cell.angle_beta   90.00
_cell.angle_gamma   90.00
#
_symmetry.space_group_name_H-M   'P 1'
#
loop_
_entity.id
_entity.type
_entity.pdbx_description
1 polymer ?
#
loop_
_entity_poly.entity_id
_entity_poly.type
_entity_poly.pdbx_seq_one_letter_code
_entity_poly.pdbx_strand_id
1 'polypeptide(L)'
;MASDDAVRSEIASIDSRLKQWFLFRRVQAERALSIKKLLEEHNFIGLACNNKSVGVIDRVMWSDIVKGRPELEDSLSVNAREMKADMYMDIFTQSCDLDHACRLPGSKYFQCLQQHFSLNRADRSQRCADSFNAFDSCRTMLQLQQNAHVQEALKRQQLVDDEAKALFEKRMQLMKQLSK
;
A
#
# COMPACT_ATOMS: atom_id res chain seq x y z
N MET A 1 -39.14 35.28 -11.15
CA MET A 1 -39.09 33.84 -11.48
C MET A 1 -37.91 33.66 -12.42
N ALA A 2 -37.02 32.69 -12.17
CA ALA A 2 -35.99 32.36 -13.15
C ALA A 2 -36.68 31.93 -14.45
N SER A 3 -36.18 32.35 -15.61
CA SER A 3 -36.69 31.88 -16.91
C SER A 3 -36.47 30.36 -16.99
N ASP A 4 -37.41 29.64 -17.61
CA ASP A 4 -37.30 28.19 -17.83
C ASP A 4 -35.99 27.80 -18.54
N ASP A 5 -35.48 28.67 -19.42
CA ASP A 5 -34.20 28.47 -20.09
C ASP A 5 -33.02 28.53 -19.11
N ALA A 6 -33.09 29.41 -18.11
CA ALA A 6 -32.07 29.48 -17.05
C ALA A 6 -32.09 28.22 -16.18
N VAL A 7 -33.28 27.69 -15.87
CA VAL A 7 -33.42 26.43 -15.11
C VAL A 7 -32.89 25.24 -15.91
N ARG A 8 -33.20 25.16 -17.22
CA ARG A 8 -32.68 24.13 -18.13
C ARG A 8 -31.16 24.19 -18.26
N SER A 9 -30.59 25.39 -18.37
CA SER A 9 -29.13 25.60 -18.42
C SER A 9 -28.45 25.13 -17.13
N GLU A 10 -29.03 25.43 -15.96
CA GLU A 10 -28.49 24.97 -14.67
C GLU A 10 -28.55 23.44 -14.55
N ILE A 11 -29.64 22.80 -14.98
CA ILE A 11 -29.74 21.33 -15.01
C ILE A 11 -28.68 20.73 -15.92
N ALA A 12 -28.45 21.28 -17.11
CA ALA A 12 -27.42 20.79 -18.03
C ALA A 12 -26.01 20.92 -17.43
N SER A 13 -25.73 22.00 -16.71
CA SER A 13 -24.48 22.20 -15.97
C SER A 13 -24.31 21.14 -14.88
N ILE A 14 -25.36 20.87 -14.10
CA ILE A 14 -25.34 19.82 -13.08
C ILE A 14 -25.12 18.44 -13.70
N ASP A 15 -25.79 18.12 -14.81
CA ASP A 15 -25.65 16.83 -15.50
C ASP A 15 -24.23 16.61 -16.03
N SER A 16 -23.58 17.66 -16.54
CA SER A 16 -22.17 17.61 -16.93
C SER A 16 -21.25 17.26 -15.75
N ARG A 17 -21.44 17.91 -14.60
CA ARG A 17 -20.65 17.67 -13.38
C ARG A 17 -20.87 16.26 -12.82
N LEU A 18 -22.11 15.81 -12.75
CA LEU A 18 -22.46 14.45 -12.32
C LEU A 18 -21.85 13.39 -13.25
N LYS A 19 -21.91 13.61 -14.56
CA LYS A 19 -21.28 12.73 -15.55
C LYS A 19 -19.77 12.67 -15.36
N GLN A 20 -19.11 13.81 -15.16
CA GLN A 20 -17.66 13.86 -14.92
C GLN A 20 -17.27 13.08 -13.66
N TRP A 21 -17.96 13.31 -12.54
CA TRP A 21 -17.75 12.54 -11.31
C TRP A 21 -17.91 11.03 -11.54
N PHE A 22 -19.02 10.63 -12.16
CA PHE A 22 -19.33 9.22 -12.38
C PHE A 22 -18.27 8.53 -13.27
N LEU A 23 -17.88 9.18 -14.39
CA LEU A 23 -16.87 8.64 -15.29
C LEU A 23 -15.51 8.52 -14.60
N PHE A 24 -15.09 9.55 -13.87
CA PHE A 24 -13.85 9.51 -13.10
C PHE A 24 -13.87 8.35 -12.08
N ARG A 25 -14.97 8.22 -11.33
CA ARG A 25 -15.13 7.17 -10.32
C ARG A 25 -15.04 5.77 -10.94
N ARG A 26 -15.75 5.57 -12.05
CA ARG A 26 -15.80 4.28 -12.75
C ARG A 26 -14.43 3.87 -13.30
N VAL A 27 -13.75 4.77 -14.00
CA VAL A 27 -12.42 4.50 -14.58
C VAL A 27 -11.41 4.17 -13.50
N GLN A 28 -11.41 4.91 -12.39
CA GLN A 28 -10.49 4.65 -11.28
C GLN A 28 -10.76 3.31 -10.60
N ALA A 29 -12.04 2.93 -10.43
CA ALA A 29 -12.40 1.64 -9.86
C ALA A 29 -12.00 0.47 -10.79
N GLU A 30 -12.30 0.56 -12.09
CA GLU A 30 -11.93 -0.46 -13.08
C GLU A 30 -10.41 -0.64 -13.16
N ARG A 31 -9.65 0.47 -13.16
CA ARG A 31 -8.18 0.43 -13.13
C ARG A 31 -7.66 -0.24 -11.86
N ALA A 32 -8.17 0.14 -10.69
CA ALA A 32 -7.72 -0.44 -9.42
C ALA A 32 -8.02 -1.95 -9.33
N LEU A 33 -9.19 -2.40 -9.80
CA LEU A 33 -9.55 -3.82 -9.86
C LEU A 33 -8.66 -4.58 -10.85
N SER A 34 -8.31 -3.98 -11.98
CA SER A 34 -7.41 -4.58 -12.97
C SER A 34 -6.00 -4.76 -12.40
N ILE A 35 -5.48 -3.74 -11.71
CA ILE A 35 -4.17 -3.83 -11.03
C ILE A 35 -4.21 -4.91 -9.96
N LYS A 36 -5.27 -4.96 -9.13
CA LYS A 36 -5.43 -5.99 -8.11
C LYS A 36 -5.38 -7.39 -8.74
N LYS A 37 -6.15 -7.62 -9.81
CA LYS A 37 -6.18 -8.90 -10.51
C LYS A 37 -4.80 -9.30 -11.05
N LEU A 38 -4.09 -8.36 -11.67
CA LEU A 38 -2.72 -8.58 -12.16
C LEU A 38 -1.76 -8.98 -11.02
N LEU A 39 -1.84 -8.30 -9.87
CA LEU A 39 -1.03 -8.62 -8.70
C LEU A 39 -1.35 -10.00 -8.12
N GLU A 40 -2.63 -10.39 -8.10
CA GLU A 40 -3.07 -11.72 -7.66
C GLU A 40 -2.60 -12.82 -8.63
N GLU A 41 -2.72 -12.62 -9.94
CA GLU A 41 -2.26 -13.56 -10.97
C GLU A 41 -0.75 -13.82 -10.91
N HIS A 42 0.03 -12.78 -10.60
CA HIS A 42 1.49 -12.89 -10.43
C HIS A 42 1.92 -13.17 -8.97
N ASN A 43 0.99 -13.51 -8.08
CA ASN A 43 1.26 -13.91 -6.70
C ASN A 43 2.07 -12.88 -5.88
N PHE A 44 1.84 -11.58 -6.10
CA PHE A 44 2.54 -10.53 -5.35
C PHE A 44 2.13 -10.50 -3.88
N ILE A 45 3.07 -10.11 -3.01
CA ILE A 45 2.82 -9.82 -1.60
C ILE A 45 3.39 -8.45 -1.23
N GLY A 46 2.59 -7.63 -0.56
CA GLY A 46 2.98 -6.28 -0.13
C GLY A 46 3.06 -6.17 1.40
N LEU A 47 3.17 -4.94 1.90
CA LEU A 47 3.32 -4.64 3.34
C LEU A 47 2.14 -5.17 4.20
N ALA A 48 0.95 -5.29 3.61
CA ALA A 48 -0.24 -5.80 4.30
C ALA A 48 -0.24 -7.32 4.51
N CYS A 49 0.63 -8.08 3.81
CA CYS A 49 0.71 -9.54 3.86
C CYS A 49 -0.65 -10.23 3.63
N ASN A 50 -1.44 -9.78 2.67
CA ASN A 50 -2.82 -10.25 2.42
C ASN A 50 -2.92 -11.40 1.39
N ASN A 51 -1.80 -11.90 0.88
CA ASN A 51 -1.78 -12.97 -0.11
C ASN A 51 -1.62 -14.35 0.56
N LYS A 52 -2.57 -15.26 0.30
CA LYS A 52 -2.59 -16.63 0.85
C LYS A 52 -1.96 -17.69 -0.08
N SER A 53 -1.78 -17.40 -1.36
CA SER A 53 -1.19 -18.35 -2.34
C SER A 53 0.33 -18.36 -2.31
N VAL A 54 0.97 -17.41 -1.64
CA VAL A 54 2.42 -17.43 -1.37
C VAL A 54 2.74 -18.58 -0.42
N GLY A 55 3.86 -19.26 -0.68
CA GLY A 55 4.38 -20.32 0.18
C GLY A 55 4.53 -19.86 1.63
N VAL A 56 4.32 -20.77 2.58
CA VAL A 56 4.35 -20.43 4.02
C VAL A 56 5.70 -19.84 4.43
N ILE A 57 6.80 -20.37 3.89
CA ILE A 57 8.17 -19.93 4.18
C ILE A 57 8.35 -18.47 3.74
N ASP A 58 8.09 -18.16 2.48
CA ASP A 58 8.23 -16.80 1.94
C ASP A 58 7.32 -15.80 2.65
N ARG A 59 6.11 -16.23 3.03
CA ARG A 59 5.18 -15.39 3.79
C ARG A 59 5.71 -15.07 5.19
N VAL A 60 6.31 -16.03 5.88
CA VAL A 60 6.91 -15.82 7.20
C VAL A 60 8.13 -14.90 7.08
N MET A 61 9.04 -15.19 6.14
CA MET A 61 10.22 -14.35 5.90
C MET A 61 9.83 -12.92 5.52
N TRP A 62 8.84 -12.75 4.65
CA TRP A 62 8.31 -11.43 4.30
C TRP A 62 7.67 -10.72 5.48
N SER A 63 6.92 -11.46 6.32
CA SER A 63 6.37 -10.91 7.56
C SER A 63 7.46 -10.42 8.51
N ASP A 64 8.58 -11.14 8.60
CA ASP A 64 9.72 -10.72 9.43
C ASP A 64 10.40 -9.47 8.87
N ILE A 65 10.56 -9.37 7.55
CA ILE A 65 11.10 -8.19 6.88
C ILE A 65 10.21 -6.96 7.14
N VAL A 66 8.90 -7.11 6.99
CA VAL A 66 7.95 -5.98 7.05
C VAL A 66 7.57 -5.58 8.47
N LYS A 67 7.33 -6.54 9.38
CA LYS A 67 6.77 -6.30 10.72
C LYS A 67 7.63 -6.85 11.85
N GLY A 68 8.23 -8.02 11.64
CA GLY A 68 9.01 -8.72 12.64
C GLY A 68 10.46 -8.24 12.73
N ARG A 69 11.36 -9.10 13.21
CA ARG A 69 12.79 -8.87 13.11
C ARG A 69 13.40 -10.06 12.39
N PRO A 70 14.02 -9.89 11.21
CA PRO A 70 14.67 -11.00 10.54
C PRO A 70 15.84 -11.49 11.39
N GLU A 71 15.75 -12.71 11.92
CA GLU A 71 16.76 -13.31 12.79
C GLU A 71 17.12 -14.73 12.34
N LEU A 72 18.28 -15.22 12.81
CA LEU A 72 18.79 -16.56 12.56
C LEU A 72 18.78 -17.34 13.89
N GLU A 73 18.02 -18.41 13.99
CA GLU A 73 17.85 -19.13 15.25
C GLU A 73 19.11 -19.93 15.61
N ASP A 74 19.46 -19.98 16.90
CA ASP A 74 20.63 -20.72 17.38
C ASP A 74 20.46 -22.24 17.32
N SER A 75 19.22 -22.72 17.11
CA SER A 75 18.91 -24.13 16.86
C SER A 75 19.32 -24.60 15.46
N LEU A 76 19.58 -23.67 14.53
CA LEU A 76 20.01 -23.98 13.18
C LEU A 76 21.52 -24.27 13.14
N SER A 77 21.91 -25.16 12.24
CA SER A 77 23.33 -25.35 11.91
C SER A 77 23.93 -24.05 11.36
N VAL A 78 25.26 -23.91 11.44
CA VAL A 78 25.97 -22.74 10.89
C VAL A 78 25.61 -22.51 9.41
N ASN A 79 25.62 -23.57 8.60
CA ASN A 79 25.28 -23.49 7.18
C ASN A 79 23.81 -23.12 6.95
N ALA A 80 22.89 -23.61 7.78
CA ALA A 80 21.47 -23.23 7.69
C ALA A 80 21.24 -21.76 8.04
N ARG A 81 22.03 -21.21 8.97
CA ARG A 81 21.99 -19.76 9.31
C ARG A 81 22.53 -18.91 8.16
N GLU A 82 23.64 -19.32 7.55
CA GLU A 82 24.20 -18.67 6.37
C GLU A 82 23.16 -18.64 5.23
N MET A 83 22.59 -19.80 4.89
CA MET A 83 21.56 -19.89 3.85
C MET A 83 20.32 -19.03 4.16
N LYS A 84 19.84 -19.01 5.41
CA LYS A 84 18.71 -18.17 5.80
C LYS A 84 19.03 -16.66 5.68
N ALA A 85 20.26 -16.25 5.99
CA ALA A 85 20.71 -14.87 5.81
C ALA A 85 20.73 -14.47 4.33
N ASP A 86 21.19 -15.37 3.44
CA ASP A 86 21.18 -15.15 1.99
C ASP A 86 19.75 -15.06 1.46
N MET A 87 18.86 -15.96 1.88
CA MET A 87 17.45 -15.89 1.49
C MET A 87 16.80 -14.56 1.88
N TYR A 88 17.10 -14.03 3.08
CA TYR A 88 16.61 -12.71 3.47
C TYR A 88 17.14 -11.59 2.56
N MET A 89 18.43 -11.62 2.23
CA MET A 89 19.04 -10.63 1.35
C MET A 89 18.44 -10.68 -0.06
N ASP A 90 18.21 -11.89 -0.58
CA ASP A 90 17.67 -12.12 -1.91
C ASP A 90 16.22 -11.63 -2.01
N ILE A 91 15.36 -12.03 -1.06
CA ILE A 91 13.97 -11.56 -0.99
C ILE A 91 13.96 -10.03 -0.88
N PHE A 92 14.78 -9.47 0.00
CA PHE A 92 14.81 -8.03 0.20
C PHE A 92 15.28 -7.27 -1.05
N THR A 93 16.32 -7.76 -1.72
CA THR A 93 16.87 -7.14 -2.94
C THR A 93 15.89 -7.20 -4.10
N GLN A 94 15.14 -8.29 -4.25
CA GLN A 94 14.09 -8.39 -5.26
C GLN A 94 12.85 -7.53 -4.92
N SER A 95 12.65 -7.18 -3.65
CA SER A 95 11.50 -6.40 -3.20
C SER A 95 11.67 -4.88 -3.26
N CYS A 96 12.90 -4.39 -3.37
CA CYS A 96 13.24 -2.98 -3.26
C CYS A 96 14.18 -2.56 -4.39
N ASP A 97 13.69 -1.68 -5.26
CA ASP A 97 14.52 -1.04 -6.28
C ASP A 97 15.59 -0.13 -5.64
N LEU A 98 16.57 0.29 -6.45
CA LEU A 98 17.69 1.13 -6.01
C LEU A 98 17.22 2.47 -5.41
N ASP A 99 16.10 3.00 -5.91
CA ASP A 99 15.54 4.28 -5.47
C ASP A 99 14.61 4.14 -4.26
N HIS A 100 14.36 2.92 -3.77
CA HIS A 100 13.47 2.70 -2.64
C HIS A 100 14.12 3.19 -1.33
N ALA A 101 13.41 4.02 -0.56
CA ALA A 101 13.95 4.66 0.64
C ALA A 101 14.55 3.70 1.66
N CYS A 102 13.98 2.49 1.80
CA CYS A 102 14.49 1.48 2.73
C CYS A 102 15.59 0.59 2.16
N ARG A 103 15.94 0.71 0.88
CA ARG A 103 16.93 -0.16 0.20
C ARG A 103 18.27 -0.14 0.91
N LEU A 104 18.82 1.05 1.16
CA LEU A 104 20.11 1.20 1.82
C LEU A 104 20.12 0.69 3.28
N PRO A 105 19.22 1.14 4.18
CA PRO A 105 19.24 0.68 5.56
C PRO A 105 18.93 -0.82 5.69
N GLY A 106 18.03 -1.36 4.87
CA GLY A 106 17.75 -2.80 4.85
C GLY A 106 18.95 -3.62 4.37
N SER A 107 19.62 -3.20 3.28
CA SER A 107 20.81 -3.90 2.79
C SER A 107 21.92 -3.94 3.83
N LYS A 108 22.14 -2.84 4.57
CA LYS A 108 23.11 -2.81 5.68
C LYS A 108 22.76 -3.79 6.80
N TYR A 109 21.47 -3.92 7.14
CA TYR A 109 21.02 -4.89 8.14
C TYR A 109 21.25 -6.34 7.68
N PHE A 110 20.83 -6.68 6.45
CA PHE A 110 21.00 -8.04 5.93
C PHE A 110 22.47 -8.40 5.69
N GLN A 111 23.31 -7.45 5.27
CA GLN A 111 24.77 -7.65 5.21
C GLN A 111 25.35 -7.93 6.61
N CYS A 112 24.87 -7.24 7.65
CA CYS A 112 25.30 -7.52 9.02
C CYS A 112 24.92 -8.93 9.46
N LEU A 113 23.72 -9.42 9.09
CA LEU A 113 23.33 -10.82 9.35
C LEU A 113 24.24 -11.81 8.62
N GLN A 114 24.57 -11.56 7.34
CA GLN A 114 25.49 -12.39 6.56
C GLN A 114 26.91 -12.38 7.13
N GLN A 115 27.43 -11.25 7.62
CA GLN A 115 28.79 -11.20 8.20
C GLN A 115 28.89 -11.88 9.57
N HIS A 116 27.75 -12.08 10.25
CA HIS A 116 27.71 -12.56 11.62
C HIS A 116 26.83 -13.81 11.80
N PHE A 117 26.58 -14.59 10.74
CA PHE A 117 25.72 -15.79 10.79
C PHE A 117 26.22 -16.84 11.79
N SER A 118 27.54 -16.91 12.04
CA SER A 118 28.16 -17.89 12.92
C SER A 118 27.94 -17.59 14.41
N LEU A 119 27.72 -16.31 14.75
CA LEU A 119 27.49 -15.86 16.13
C LEU A 119 26.13 -16.34 16.66
N ASN A 120 26.01 -16.45 17.98
CA ASN A 120 24.70 -16.69 18.59
C ASN A 120 23.76 -15.47 18.39
N ARG A 121 22.47 -15.68 18.62
CA ARG A 121 21.45 -14.65 18.43
C ARG A 121 21.70 -13.40 19.26
N ALA A 122 22.08 -13.54 20.53
CA ALA A 122 22.27 -12.40 21.42
C ALA A 122 23.40 -11.48 20.92
N ASP A 123 24.56 -12.05 20.63
CA ASP A 123 25.74 -11.33 20.15
C ASP A 123 25.49 -10.68 18.79
N ARG A 124 24.82 -11.41 17.87
CA ARG A 124 24.48 -10.87 16.55
C ARG A 124 23.45 -9.75 16.65
N SER A 125 22.41 -9.90 17.48
CA SER A 125 21.37 -8.89 17.65
C SER A 125 21.90 -7.61 18.28
N GLN A 126 22.94 -7.70 19.12
CA GLN A 126 23.67 -6.53 19.64
C GLN A 126 24.51 -5.86 18.54
N ARG A 127 25.28 -6.63 17.76
CA ARG A 127 26.13 -6.09 16.67
C ARG A 127 25.33 -5.44 15.54
N CYS A 128 24.17 -6.02 15.20
CA CYS A 128 23.30 -5.53 14.13
C CYS A 128 22.17 -4.63 14.65
N ALA A 129 22.23 -4.15 15.90
CA ALA A 129 21.18 -3.33 16.49
C ALA A 129 21.00 -2.00 15.75
N ASP A 130 22.09 -1.28 15.49
CA ASP A 130 22.01 0.06 14.87
C ASP A 130 21.52 0.00 13.42
N SER A 131 21.98 -0.99 12.64
CA SER A 131 21.51 -1.22 11.28
C SER A 131 20.05 -1.66 11.25
N PHE A 132 19.62 -2.47 12.21
CA PHE A 132 18.22 -2.82 12.37
C PHE A 132 17.35 -1.62 12.71
N ASN A 133 17.75 -0.77 13.67
CA ASN A 133 16.98 0.40 14.08
C ASN A 133 16.77 1.38 12.92
N ALA A 134 17.78 1.57 12.08
CA ALA A 134 17.66 2.38 10.86
C ALA A 134 16.67 1.76 9.85
N PHE A 135 16.74 0.44 9.65
CA PHE A 135 15.81 -0.29 8.79
C PHE A 135 14.38 -0.24 9.33
N ASP A 136 14.21 -0.44 10.64
CA ASP A 136 12.93 -0.46 11.34
C ASP A 136 12.23 0.90 11.32
N SER A 137 12.99 1.97 11.50
CA SER A 137 12.49 3.34 11.38
C SER A 137 11.93 3.59 9.97
N CYS A 138 12.64 3.12 8.93
CA CYS A 138 12.20 3.28 7.55
C CYS A 138 10.91 2.50 7.24
N ARG A 139 10.85 1.21 7.58
CA ARG A 139 9.65 0.39 7.30
C ARG A 139 8.44 0.84 8.11
N THR A 140 8.63 1.33 9.33
CA THR A 140 7.56 1.92 10.14
C THR A 140 7.01 3.18 9.46
N MET A 141 7.88 4.03 8.91
CA MET A 141 7.46 5.20 8.15
C MET A 141 6.64 4.82 6.91
N LEU A 142 7.03 3.78 6.17
CA LEU A 142 6.26 3.31 5.01
C LEU A 142 4.85 2.82 5.41
N GLN A 143 4.72 2.11 6.52
CA GLN A 143 3.42 1.67 7.03
C GLN A 143 2.54 2.85 7.43
N LEU A 144 3.12 3.87 8.08
CA LEU A 144 2.42 5.10 8.42
C LEU A 144 1.96 5.86 7.17
N GLN A 145 2.82 5.98 6.16
CA GLN A 145 2.49 6.60 4.88
C GLN A 145 1.36 5.85 4.16
N GLN A 146 1.43 4.52 4.11
CA GLN A 146 0.38 3.70 3.51
C GLN A 146 -0.97 3.94 4.19
N ASN A 147 -1.00 3.94 5.52
CA ASN A 147 -2.22 4.20 6.28
C ASN A 147 -2.75 5.62 6.04
N ALA A 148 -1.86 6.63 6.04
CA ALA A 148 -2.23 8.01 5.78
C ALA A 148 -2.83 8.19 4.37
N HIS A 149 -2.23 7.57 3.35
CA HIS A 149 -2.75 7.61 1.99
C HIS A 149 -4.13 6.96 1.86
N VAL A 150 -4.36 5.83 2.55
CA VAL A 150 -5.68 5.17 2.57
C VAL A 150 -6.73 6.08 3.21
N GLN A 151 -6.44 6.67 4.38
CA GLN A 151 -7.38 7.55 5.07
C GLN A 151 -7.70 8.80 4.26
N GLU A 152 -6.69 9.42 3.67
CA GLU A 152 -6.87 10.60 2.84
C GLU A 152 -7.65 10.29 1.55
N ALA A 153 -7.40 9.15 0.91
CA ALA A 153 -8.15 8.72 -0.26
C ALA A 153 -9.63 8.47 0.06
N LEU A 154 -9.93 7.82 1.20
CA LEU A 154 -11.29 7.59 1.67
C LEU A 154 -12.02 8.90 1.96
N LYS A 155 -11.35 9.83 2.64
CA LYS A 155 -11.91 11.17 2.93
C LYS A 155 -12.21 11.94 1.66
N ARG A 156 -11.27 12.00 0.71
CA ARG A 156 -11.48 12.69 -0.58
C ARG A 156 -12.63 12.07 -1.36
N GLN A 157 -12.69 10.74 -1.42
CA GLN A 157 -13.79 10.06 -2.08
C GLN A 157 -15.13 10.47 -1.46
N GLN A 158 -15.25 10.39 -0.13
CA GLN A 158 -16.48 10.71 0.57
C GLN A 158 -16.96 12.14 0.26
N LEU A 159 -16.05 13.12 0.30
CA LEU A 159 -16.37 14.52 0.00
C LEU A 159 -16.94 14.68 -1.41
N VAL A 160 -16.31 14.06 -2.41
CA VAL A 160 -16.77 14.17 -3.81
C VAL A 160 -18.10 13.43 -4.01
N ASP A 161 -18.29 12.30 -3.36
CA ASP A 161 -19.55 11.54 -3.41
C ASP A 161 -20.70 12.32 -2.74
N ASP A 162 -20.45 13.02 -1.63
CA ASP A 162 -21.41 13.89 -0.96
C ASP A 162 -21.77 15.12 -1.80
N GLU A 163 -20.78 15.74 -2.46
CA GLU A 163 -21.01 16.84 -3.41
C GLU A 163 -21.87 16.38 -4.60
N ALA A 164 -21.59 15.19 -5.16
CA ALA A 164 -22.38 14.61 -6.25
C ALA A 164 -23.82 14.34 -5.81
N LYS A 165 -24.03 13.82 -4.59
CA LYS A 165 -25.37 13.62 -4.03
C LYS A 165 -26.13 14.94 -3.90
N ALA A 166 -25.51 15.98 -3.36
CA ALA A 166 -26.13 17.30 -3.23
C ALA A 166 -26.51 17.90 -4.60
N LEU A 167 -25.64 17.74 -5.61
CA LEU A 167 -25.95 18.14 -6.99
C LEU A 167 -27.16 17.39 -7.56
N PHE A 168 -27.25 16.08 -7.31
CA PHE A 168 -28.38 15.27 -7.75
C PHE A 168 -29.68 15.71 -7.07
N GLU A 169 -29.67 15.99 -5.77
CA GLU A 169 -30.84 16.51 -5.05
C GLU A 169 -31.28 17.88 -5.59
N LYS A 170 -30.33 18.79 -5.84
CA LYS A 170 -30.61 20.10 -6.47
C LYS A 170 -31.21 19.94 -7.86
N ARG A 171 -30.68 19.03 -8.69
CA ARG A 171 -31.24 18.69 -10.00
C ARG A 171 -32.70 18.27 -9.89
N MET A 172 -33.02 17.39 -8.93
CA MET A 172 -34.38 16.91 -8.71
C MET A 172 -35.34 18.05 -8.32
N GLN A 173 -34.88 19.04 -7.55
CA GLN A 173 -35.69 20.21 -7.22
C GLN A 173 -35.94 21.10 -8.43
N LEU A 174 -34.93 21.36 -9.26
CA LEU A 174 -35.06 22.17 -10.49
C LEU A 174 -35.98 21.49 -11.51
N MET A 175 -35.88 20.17 -11.67
CA MET A 175 -36.80 19.40 -12.53
C MET A 175 -38.26 19.52 -12.07
N LYS A 176 -38.51 19.52 -10.76
CA LYS A 176 -39.87 19.73 -10.20
C LYS A 176 -40.40 21.15 -10.45
N GLN A 177 -39.52 22.14 -10.60
CA GLN A 177 -39.92 23.51 -10.92
C GLN A 177 -40.34 23.64 -12.38
N LEU A 178 -39.67 22.94 -13.30
CA LEU A 178 -40.04 22.89 -14.73
C LEU A 178 -41.29 22.06 -15.03
N SER A 179 -41.71 21.17 -14.12
CA SER A 179 -42.90 20.34 -14.28
C SER A 179 -44.18 20.97 -13.72
N LYS A 180 -44.11 22.21 -13.21
CA LYS A 180 -45.26 23.00 -12.76
C LYS A 180 -45.62 24.02 -13.82
#